data_AF-A0A535ZQ39-F1
#
_entry.id   AF-A0A535ZQ39-F1
#
_cell.length_a   1.000
_cell.length_b   1.000
_cell.length_c   1.000
_cell.angle_alpha   90.00
_cell.angle_beta   90.00
_cell.angle_gamma   90.00
#
_symmetry.space_group_name_H-M   'P 1'
#
loop_
_entity.id
_entity.type
_entity.pdbx_description
1 polymer ?
#
loop_
_entity_poly.entity_id
_entity_poly.type
_entity_poly.pdbx_seq_one_letter_code
_entity_poly.pdbx_strand_id
1 'polypeptide(L)'
;MRLVKVCMERKDHLVGLTGCEHSWPCFGKPAIIFHDRGKIFTSERARQVLVDRLSIITEQAPPYAPSAKGTVESLFRWMTERFEKRLPNSSYGVHDAETAAQAGGMTLEELERCFYRAIVDDYQREFDTLRVRGATVFGFTR
;
A
#
# COMPACT_ATOMS: atom_id res chain seq x y z
N MET A 1 3.03 -6.76 -16.20
CA MET A 1 3.18 -5.91 -15.00
C MET A 1 2.33 -6.49 -13.87
N ARG A 2 2.93 -7.22 -12.92
CA ARG A 2 2.20 -7.95 -11.87
C ARG A 2 1.40 -7.03 -10.96
N LEU A 3 1.95 -5.87 -10.60
CA LEU A 3 1.32 -4.90 -9.69
C LEU A 3 -0.01 -4.34 -10.24
N VAL A 4 -0.06 -4.01 -11.53
CA VAL A 4 -1.27 -3.49 -12.19
C VAL A 4 -2.37 -4.55 -12.20
N LYS A 5 -2.00 -5.81 -12.49
CA LYS A 5 -2.93 -6.94 -12.44
C LYS A 5 -3.53 -7.07 -11.03
N VAL A 6 -2.69 -7.08 -9.99
CA VAL A 6 -3.15 -7.17 -8.60
C VAL A 6 -4.05 -6.00 -8.22
N CYS A 7 -3.77 -4.78 -8.71
CA CYS A 7 -4.65 -3.64 -8.51
C CYS A 7 -6.05 -3.87 -9.10
N MET A 8 -6.16 -4.49 -10.27
CA MET A 8 -7.43 -4.70 -10.97
C MET A 8 -8.28 -5.85 -10.40
N GLU A 9 -7.66 -6.86 -9.81
CA GLU A 9 -8.34 -8.05 -9.33
C GLU A 9 -9.02 -7.84 -7.96
N ARG A 10 -10.18 -8.48 -7.78
CA ARG A 10 -10.81 -8.60 -6.46
C ARG A 10 -9.93 -9.42 -5.53
N LYS A 11 -9.85 -9.00 -4.27
CA LYS A 11 -8.94 -9.58 -3.26
C LYS A 11 -9.70 -10.39 -2.20
N ASP A 12 -10.93 -10.79 -2.50
CA ASP A 12 -11.79 -11.56 -1.58
C ASP A 12 -11.09 -12.86 -1.13
N HIS A 13 -10.36 -13.52 -2.03
CA HIS A 13 -9.58 -14.72 -1.70
C HIS A 13 -8.44 -14.43 -0.71
N LEU A 14 -7.75 -13.28 -0.85
CA LEU A 14 -6.71 -12.88 0.09
C LEU A 14 -7.32 -12.59 1.46
N VAL A 15 -8.40 -11.81 1.50
CA VAL A 15 -9.16 -11.51 2.73
C VAL A 15 -9.55 -12.79 3.47
N GLY A 16 -10.06 -13.80 2.75
CA GLY A 16 -10.41 -15.09 3.33
C GLY A 16 -9.21 -15.88 3.87
N LEU A 17 -8.11 -15.96 3.11
CA LEU A 17 -6.90 -16.68 3.52
C LEU A 17 -6.18 -16.02 4.70
N THR A 18 -6.23 -14.70 4.77
CA THR A 18 -5.55 -13.94 5.82
C THR A 18 -6.45 -13.70 7.02
N GLY A 19 -7.76 -13.93 6.89
CA GLY A 19 -8.73 -13.69 7.95
C GLY A 19 -8.80 -12.22 8.32
N CYS A 20 -8.88 -11.32 7.32
CA CYS A 20 -9.20 -9.92 7.60
C CYS A 20 -10.66 -9.79 8.03
N GLU A 21 -10.94 -8.81 8.89
CA GLU A 21 -12.30 -8.55 9.39
C GLU A 21 -13.14 -7.78 8.37
N HIS A 22 -12.49 -6.96 7.53
CA HIS A 22 -13.13 -6.10 6.55
C HIS A 22 -12.85 -6.56 5.11
N SER A 23 -13.77 -6.21 4.21
CA SER A 23 -13.56 -6.38 2.77
C SER A 23 -12.47 -5.43 2.27
N TRP A 24 -11.65 -5.87 1.32
CA TRP A 24 -10.67 -5.00 0.66
C TRP A 24 -11.30 -4.28 -0.55
N PRO A 25 -11.59 -2.96 -0.47
CA PRO A 25 -12.34 -2.25 -1.50
C PRO A 25 -11.50 -1.82 -2.72
N CYS A 26 -10.17 -1.91 -2.65
CA CYS A 26 -9.27 -1.44 -3.69
C CYS A 26 -9.17 -2.44 -4.84
N PHE A 27 -10.06 -2.35 -5.81
CA PHE A 27 -9.96 -3.09 -7.08
C PHE A 27 -10.48 -2.26 -8.26
N GLY A 28 -10.18 -2.72 -9.48
CA GLY A 28 -10.61 -2.07 -10.72
C GLY A 28 -9.48 -1.41 -11.51
N LYS A 29 -9.81 -0.97 -12.73
CA LYS A 29 -8.83 -0.33 -13.62
C LYS A 29 -8.65 1.13 -13.20
N PRO A 30 -7.43 1.57 -12.80
CA PRO A 30 -7.20 2.96 -12.53
C PRO A 30 -7.32 3.78 -13.83
N ALA A 31 -7.87 4.99 -13.73
CA ALA A 31 -7.86 5.92 -14.85
C ALA A 31 -6.46 6.54 -15.03
N ILE A 32 -5.78 6.83 -13.92
CA ILE A 32 -4.48 7.50 -13.87
C ILE A 32 -3.55 6.72 -12.95
N ILE A 33 -2.30 6.51 -13.38
CA ILE A 33 -1.19 6.08 -12.52
C ILE A 33 -0.21 7.23 -12.42
N PHE A 34 -0.13 7.83 -11.23
CA PHE A 34 0.88 8.81 -10.88
C PHE A 34 2.13 8.10 -10.35
N HIS A 35 3.28 8.30 -10.97
CA HIS A 35 4.49 7.57 -10.67
C HIS A 35 5.75 8.45 -10.69
N ASP A 36 6.85 7.91 -10.18
CA ASP A 36 8.13 8.58 -10.17
C ASP A 36 8.93 8.35 -11.46
N ARG A 37 10.16 8.86 -11.52
CA ARG A 37 11.04 8.68 -12.69
C ARG A 37 11.70 7.30 -12.76
N GLY A 38 11.26 6.35 -11.94
CA GLY A 38 11.83 5.00 -11.91
C GLY A 38 11.73 4.32 -13.27
N LYS A 39 12.80 3.64 -13.67
CA LYS A 39 12.89 2.93 -14.97
C LYS A 39 11.76 1.91 -15.18
N ILE A 40 11.21 1.38 -14.08
CA ILE A 40 10.08 0.45 -14.09
C ILE A 40 8.78 1.06 -14.66
N PHE A 41 8.65 2.39 -14.61
CA PHE A 41 7.50 3.12 -15.15
C PHE A 41 7.83 3.93 -16.41
N THR A 42 9.11 4.25 -16.64
CA THR A 42 9.54 4.98 -17.84
C THR A 42 9.98 4.08 -19.01
N SER A 43 10.06 2.76 -18.80
CA SER A 43 10.40 1.83 -19.88
C SER A 43 9.33 1.79 -20.98
N GLU A 44 9.76 1.54 -22.22
CA GLU A 44 8.85 1.38 -23.36
C GLU A 44 7.82 0.27 -23.11
N ARG A 45 8.25 -0.84 -22.51
CA ARG A 45 7.36 -1.94 -22.13
C ARG A 45 6.26 -1.50 -21.16
N ALA A 46 6.58 -0.63 -20.20
CA ALA A 46 5.58 -0.08 -19.28
C ALA A 46 4.57 0.79 -20.04
N ARG A 47 5.05 1.65 -20.94
CA ARG A 47 4.19 2.49 -21.80
C ARG A 47 3.25 1.64 -22.67
N GLN A 48 3.78 0.63 -23.36
CA GLN A 48 2.99 -0.28 -24.21
C GLN A 48 1.87 -1.00 -23.43
N VAL A 49 2.15 -1.40 -22.18
CA VAL A 49 1.16 -2.11 -21.37
C VAL A 49 0.14 -1.14 -20.75
N LEU A 50 0.60 -0.07 -20.10
CA LEU A 50 -0.26 0.85 -19.37
C LEU A 50 -1.09 1.72 -20.30
N VAL A 51 -0.44 2.38 -21.26
CA VAL A 51 -1.08 3.35 -22.15
C VAL A 51 -1.73 2.62 -23.32
N ASP A 52 -0.94 1.89 -24.11
CA ASP A 52 -1.44 1.38 -25.40
C ASP A 52 -2.46 0.25 -25.21
N ARG A 53 -2.20 -0.68 -24.28
CA ARG A 53 -3.07 -1.86 -24.08
C ARG A 53 -4.20 -1.63 -23.07
N LEU A 54 -3.91 -0.96 -21.95
CA LEU A 54 -4.89 -0.79 -20.86
C LEU A 54 -5.60 0.57 -20.90
N SER A 55 -5.15 1.49 -21.74
CA SER A 55 -5.69 2.86 -21.83
C SER A 55 -5.71 3.55 -20.47
N ILE A 56 -4.61 3.41 -19.74
CA ILE A 56 -4.36 4.08 -18.45
C ILE A 56 -3.49 5.29 -18.72
N ILE A 57 -3.88 6.44 -18.18
CA ILE A 57 -3.08 7.66 -18.25
C ILE A 57 -1.92 7.53 -17.27
N THR A 58 -0.70 7.79 -17.72
CA THR A 58 0.48 7.79 -16.85
C THR A 58 0.95 9.22 -16.64
N GLU A 59 0.99 9.65 -15.38
CA GLU A 59 1.49 10.97 -15.00
C GLU A 59 2.78 10.81 -14.20
N GLN A 60 3.79 11.58 -14.59
CA GLN A 60 5.06 11.57 -13.90
C GLN A 60 5.11 12.70 -12.88
N ALA A 61 5.60 12.40 -11.68
CA ALA A 61 5.82 13.41 -10.66
C ALA A 61 6.77 14.52 -11.17
N PRO A 62 6.42 15.80 -10.96
CA PRO A 62 7.31 16.90 -11.33
C PRO A 62 8.70 16.73 -10.67
N PRO A 63 9.78 17.22 -11.32
CA PRO A 63 11.08 17.27 -10.66
C PRO A 63 10.98 18.07 -9.36
N TYR A 64 11.61 17.57 -8.29
CA TYR A 64 11.73 18.30 -7.02
C TYR A 64 10.38 18.69 -6.37
N ALA A 65 9.34 17.88 -6.55
CA ALA A 65 8.05 18.04 -5.87
C ALA A 65 7.75 16.88 -4.89
N PRO A 66 8.40 16.84 -3.70
CA PRO A 66 8.18 15.79 -2.70
C PRO A 66 6.71 15.73 -2.24
N SER A 67 6.08 16.90 -2.10
CA SER A 67 4.67 17.04 -1.68
C SER A 67 3.68 16.29 -2.57
N ALA A 68 4.01 16.05 -3.83
CA ALA A 68 3.16 15.30 -4.77
C ALA A 68 3.03 13.81 -4.39
N LYS A 69 3.84 13.30 -3.46
CA LYS A 69 3.82 11.91 -2.98
C LYS A 69 3.34 11.77 -1.53
N GLY A 70 2.75 12.81 -0.94
CA GLY A 70 2.39 12.83 0.49
C GLY A 70 1.55 11.63 0.96
N THR A 71 0.67 11.08 0.11
CA THR A 71 -0.09 9.86 0.42
C THR A 71 0.80 8.62 0.54
N VAL A 72 1.77 8.48 -0.36
CA VAL A 72 2.71 7.35 -0.38
C VAL A 72 3.67 7.46 0.82
N GLU A 73 4.19 8.65 1.10
CA GLU A 73 5.03 8.91 2.26
C GLU A 73 4.29 8.68 3.58
N SER A 74 3.01 9.05 3.65
CA SER A 74 2.18 8.77 4.82
C SER A 74 1.98 7.28 5.06
N LEU A 75 1.82 6.48 4.00
CA LEU A 75 1.77 5.03 4.11
C LEU A 75 3.11 4.47 4.60
N PHE A 76 4.25 4.90 4.03
CA PHE A 76 5.57 4.46 4.49
C PHE A 76 5.81 4.78 5.96
N ARG A 77 5.51 6.00 6.37
CA ARG A 77 5.59 6.40 7.78
C ARG A 77 4.68 5.54 8.66
N TRP A 78 3.44 5.30 8.25
CA TRP A 78 2.52 4.44 9.00
C TRP A 78 3.05 3.02 9.13
N MET A 79 3.66 2.46 8.08
CA MET A 79 4.28 1.13 8.13
C MET A 79 5.39 1.07 9.19
N THR A 80 6.34 2.00 9.14
CA THR A 80 7.47 2.02 10.09
C THR A 80 7.04 2.36 11.52
N GLU A 81 6.13 3.32 11.69
CA GLU A 81 5.75 3.80 13.02
C GLU A 81 4.70 2.94 13.71
N ARG A 82 3.85 2.24 12.95
CA ARG A 82 2.72 1.48 13.49
C ARG A 82 2.77 0.00 13.16
N PHE A 83 2.99 -0.40 11.91
CA PHE A 83 2.97 -1.82 11.56
C PHE A 83 4.17 -2.57 12.15
N GLU A 84 5.39 -2.11 11.90
CA GLU A 84 6.61 -2.77 12.38
C GLU A 84 6.62 -2.89 13.92
N LYS A 85 6.13 -1.86 14.63
CA LYS A 85 5.99 -1.84 16.10
C LYS A 85 4.99 -2.80 16.69
N ARG A 86 4.11 -3.35 15.88
CA ARG A 86 3.10 -4.33 16.29
C ARG A 86 3.44 -5.75 15.85
N LEU A 87 4.55 -5.93 15.11
CA LEU A 87 5.01 -7.27 14.75
C LEU A 87 5.53 -7.99 16.01
N PRO A 88 5.11 -9.25 16.22
CA PRO A 88 5.67 -10.05 17.29
C PRO A 88 7.17 -10.27 17.03
N ASN A 89 7.97 -10.29 18.09
CA ASN A 89 9.41 -10.54 18.06
C ASN A 89 10.23 -9.50 17.29
N SER A 90 9.73 -8.26 17.16
CA SER A 90 10.51 -7.12 16.67
C SER A 90 11.73 -6.86 17.57
N SER A 91 12.92 -7.13 17.07
CA SER A 91 14.18 -6.93 17.80
C SER A 91 14.60 -5.45 17.73
N TYR A 92 14.02 -4.61 18.58
CA TYR A 92 14.42 -3.21 18.69
C TYR A 92 15.82 -3.09 19.32
N GLY A 93 16.83 -2.80 18.50
CA GLY A 93 18.18 -2.48 18.98
C GLY A 93 19.02 -3.67 19.44
N VAL A 94 18.61 -4.91 19.16
CA VAL A 94 19.46 -6.09 19.36
C VAL A 94 20.32 -6.26 18.11
N HIS A 95 21.61 -5.94 18.22
CA HIS A 95 22.58 -6.10 17.13
C HIS A 95 22.95 -7.57 16.85
N ASP A 96 22.34 -8.51 17.56
CA ASP A 96 22.52 -9.94 17.38
C ASP A 96 21.30 -10.55 16.67
N ALA A 97 21.40 -10.59 15.34
CA ALA A 97 20.40 -11.16 14.47
C ALA A 97 20.21 -12.67 14.69
N GLU A 98 21.22 -13.38 15.20
CA GLU A 98 21.19 -14.82 15.40
C GLU A 98 20.37 -15.18 16.63
N THR A 99 20.58 -14.47 17.74
CA THR A 99 19.75 -14.62 18.95
C THR A 99 18.29 -14.20 18.69
N ALA A 100 18.06 -13.14 17.91
CA ALA A 100 16.70 -12.72 17.54
C ALA A 100 15.98 -13.76 16.66
N ALA A 101 16.68 -14.38 15.72
CA ALA A 101 16.12 -15.45 14.89
C ALA A 101 15.78 -16.71 15.71
N GLN A 102 16.60 -17.05 16.71
CA GLN A 102 16.38 -18.20 17.60
C GLN A 102 15.25 -17.97 18.63
N ALA A 103 15.00 -16.72 19.04
CA ALA A 103 13.98 -16.37 20.04
C ALA A 103 12.53 -16.43 19.52
N GLY A 104 12.33 -16.55 18.21
CA GLY A 104 11.01 -16.65 17.61
C GLY A 104 10.94 -15.92 16.27
N GLY A 105 11.52 -16.51 15.23
CA GLY A 105 11.32 -16.04 13.86
C GLY A 105 9.86 -16.17 13.43
N MET A 106 9.41 -15.23 12.60
CA MET A 106 8.12 -15.29 11.91
C MET A 106 8.36 -15.85 10.50
N THR A 107 7.49 -16.75 10.04
CA THR A 107 7.49 -17.21 8.64
C THR A 107 7.05 -16.10 7.69
N LEU A 108 7.41 -16.20 6.40
CA LEU A 108 6.96 -15.24 5.42
C LEU A 108 5.43 -15.22 5.32
N GLU A 109 4.76 -16.38 5.41
CA GLU A 109 3.30 -16.44 5.35
C GLU A 109 2.64 -15.75 6.54
N GLU A 110 3.22 -15.85 7.74
CA GLU A 110 2.75 -15.14 8.93
C GLU A 110 2.94 -13.62 8.78
N LEU A 111 4.09 -13.19 8.25
CA LEU A 111 4.35 -11.77 7.98
C LEU A 111 3.36 -11.21 6.96
N GLU A 112 3.11 -11.94 5.87
CA GLU A 112 2.12 -11.57 4.86
C GLU A 112 0.73 -11.47 5.47
N ARG A 113 0.33 -12.43 6.32
CA ARG A 113 -0.96 -12.38 7.02
C ARG A 113 -1.09 -11.16 7.91
N CYS A 114 -0.06 -10.88 8.71
CA CYS A 114 -0.01 -9.68 9.55
C CYS A 114 -0.10 -8.40 8.71
N PHE A 115 0.62 -8.35 7.59
CA PHE A 115 0.64 -7.19 6.70
C PHE A 115 -0.73 -6.94 6.05
N TYR A 116 -1.37 -7.98 5.52
CA TYR A 116 -2.70 -7.84 4.90
C TYR A 116 -3.76 -7.37 5.89
N ARG A 117 -3.78 -7.92 7.11
CA ARG A 117 -4.68 -7.44 8.18
C ARG A 117 -4.39 -5.98 8.53
N ALA A 118 -3.13 -5.63 8.74
CA ALA A 118 -2.74 -4.26 9.07
C ALA A 118 -3.18 -3.25 7.99
N ILE A 119 -3.06 -3.59 6.71
CA ILE A 119 -3.50 -2.72 5.63
C ILE A 119 -5.03 -2.60 5.56
N VAL A 120 -5.74 -3.72 5.63
CA VAL A 120 -7.19 -3.78 5.38
C VAL A 120 -8.00 -3.34 6.61
N ASP A 121 -7.64 -3.84 7.79
CA ASP A 121 -8.41 -3.66 9.01
C ASP A 121 -7.98 -2.43 9.82
N ASP A 122 -6.73 -1.98 9.68
CA ASP A 122 -6.25 -0.78 10.39
C ASP A 122 -6.11 0.42 9.46
N TYR A 123 -5.15 0.37 8.52
CA TYR A 123 -4.74 1.54 7.74
C TYR A 123 -5.90 2.11 6.92
N GLN A 124 -6.62 1.26 6.18
CA GLN A 124 -7.74 1.70 5.35
C GLN A 124 -8.89 2.25 6.19
N ARG A 125 -9.16 1.68 7.37
CA ARG A 125 -10.22 2.15 8.27
C ARG A 125 -9.88 3.51 8.89
N GLU A 126 -8.63 3.70 9.29
CA GLU A 126 -8.10 4.99 9.76
C GLU A 126 -8.17 6.04 8.63
N PHE A 127 -7.75 5.67 7.41
CA PHE A 127 -7.79 6.55 6.25
C PHE A 127 -9.21 6.94 5.83
N ASP A 128 -10.14 5.99 5.81
CA ASP A 128 -11.56 6.25 5.52
C ASP A 128 -12.16 7.21 6.55
N THR A 129 -11.84 7.02 7.83
CA THR A 129 -12.27 7.93 8.91
C THR A 129 -11.74 9.36 8.69
N LEU A 130 -10.47 9.49 8.30
CA LEU A 130 -9.87 10.79 7.98
C LEU A 130 -10.52 11.45 6.76
N ARG A 131 -10.85 10.68 5.72
CA ARG A 131 -11.58 11.19 4.53
C ARG A 131 -12.97 11.68 4.88
N VAL A 132 -13.72 10.92 5.70
CA VAL A 132 -15.05 11.33 6.16
C VAL A 132 -14.96 12.66 6.91
N ARG A 133 -13.99 12.80 7.81
CA ARG A 133 -13.77 14.06 8.56
C ARG A 133 -13.39 15.23 7.66
N GLY A 134 -12.53 15.01 6.67
CA GLY A 134 -12.14 16.05 5.69
C GLY A 134 -13.30 16.48 4.79
N ALA A 135 -14.18 15.56 4.40
CA ALA A 135 -15.36 15.85 3.60
C ALA A 135 -16.40 16.70 4.36
N THR A 136 -16.53 16.49 5.68
CA THR A 136 -17.44 17.29 6.53
C THR A 136 -16.99 18.76 6.66
N VAL A 137 -15.70 19.05 6.53
CA VAL A 137 -15.16 20.43 6.62
C VAL A 137 -15.32 21.21 5.30
N PHE A 138 -15.46 20.51 4.17
CA PHE A 138 -15.69 21.11 2.84
C PHE A 138 -17.13 20.93 2.34
N GLY A 139 -18.10 20.92 3.26
CA GLY A 139 -19.52 20.98 2.91
C GLY A 139 -19.84 22.31 2.22
N PHE A 140 -19.80 22.30 0.88
CA PHE A 140 -20.48 23.29 0.05
C PHE A 140 -21.96 23.29 0.43
N THR A 141 -22.42 24.34 1.10
CA THR A 141 -23.81 24.76 1.07
C THR A 141 -24.20 24.97 -0.39
N ARG A 142 -25.23 24.24 -0.84
CA ARG A 142 -25.99 24.60 -2.03
C ARG A 142 -26.79 25.87 -1.77
#